data_AF-A0A2B2CD23-F1
#
_entry.id   AF-A0A2B2CD23-F1
#
_cell.length_a   1.000
_cell.length_b   1.000
_cell.length_c   1.000
_cell.angle_alpha   90.00
_cell.angle_beta   90.00
_cell.angle_gamma   90.00
#
_symmetry.space_group_name_H-M   'P 1'
#
loop_
_entity.id
_entity.type
_entity.pdbx_description
1 polymer ?
#
loop_
_entity_poly.entity_id
_entity_poly.type
_entity_poly.pdbx_seq_one_letter_code
_entity_poly.pdbx_strand_id
1 'polypeptide(L)'
;MVRNIRVIYTDSVDPDWTPLEVDEILLAPDMVLESTEEEPFIFLLDYPVKEDQSFVYIDRETCKRFYAEFLDSEMDLDWLTKASFLQVVRGFAKGPREK
;
A
#
# COMPACT_ATOMS: atom_id res chain seq x y z
N MET A 1 -10.86 -9.36 4.82
CA MET A 1 -10.82 -8.51 6.03
C MET A 1 -9.65 -7.57 5.86
N VAL A 2 -9.91 -6.26 5.90
CA VAL A 2 -8.87 -5.23 5.84
C VAL A 2 -7.92 -5.43 7.01
N ARG A 3 -6.63 -5.59 6.73
CA ARG A 3 -5.62 -5.79 7.76
C ARG A 3 -4.79 -4.52 7.85
N ASN A 4 -4.93 -3.83 8.98
CA ASN A 4 -3.95 -2.83 9.36
C ASN A 4 -2.68 -3.57 9.80
N ILE A 5 -1.55 -3.18 9.25
CA ILE A 5 -0.26 -3.73 9.62
C ILE A 5 0.61 -2.63 10.21
N ARG A 6 1.43 -2.96 11.19
CA ARG A 6 2.48 -2.05 11.63
C ARG A 6 3.66 -2.16 10.69
N VAL A 7 4.01 -1.02 10.11
CA VAL A 7 5.17 -0.87 9.23
C VAL A 7 6.25 -0.09 9.96
N ILE A 8 7.46 -0.61 9.89
CA ILE A 8 8.66 0.04 10.42
C ILE A 8 9.51 0.41 9.21
N TYR A 9 9.53 1.70 8.86
CA TYR A 9 10.38 2.20 7.80
C TYR A 9 11.79 2.43 8.34
N THR A 10 12.77 1.75 7.76
CA THR A 10 14.12 1.65 8.33
C THR A 10 15.20 2.43 7.58
N ASP A 11 14.99 2.75 6.29
CA ASP A 11 15.94 3.49 5.46
C ASP A 11 15.24 4.27 4.33
N SER A 12 15.91 5.29 3.77
CA SER A 12 15.39 6.18 2.71
C SER A 12 16.51 6.95 2.00
N VAL A 13 16.32 7.26 0.71
CA VAL A 13 17.22 8.14 -0.06
C VAL A 13 17.18 9.61 0.37
N ASP A 14 16.20 9.98 1.19
CA ASP A 14 16.09 11.33 1.76
C ASP A 14 17.14 11.52 2.87
N PRO A 15 18.10 12.46 2.72
CA PRO A 15 19.18 12.65 3.69
C PRO A 15 18.71 13.11 5.07
N ASP A 16 17.50 13.66 5.18
CA ASP A 16 16.91 14.11 6.45
C ASP A 16 15.92 13.07 7.03
N TRP A 17 15.88 11.86 6.46
CA TRP A 17 14.97 10.81 6.90
C TRP A 17 15.28 10.30 8.31
N THR A 18 14.21 10.00 9.05
CA THR A 18 14.30 9.29 10.32
C THR A 18 13.41 8.05 10.30
N PRO A 19 13.87 6.90 10.84
CA PRO A 19 13.05 5.71 10.94
C PRO A 19 11.75 5.99 11.70
N LEU A 20 10.65 5.42 11.21
CA LEU A 20 9.33 5.66 11.77
C LEU A 20 8.45 4.41 11.75
N GLU A 21 7.61 4.28 12.77
CA GLU A 21 6.61 3.23 12.90
C GLU A 21 5.22 3.81 12.65
N VAL A 22 4.49 3.25 11.71
CA VAL A 22 3.12 3.67 11.37
C VAL A 22 2.22 2.48 11.10
N ASP A 23 0.92 2.67 11.31
CA ASP A 23 -0.08 1.68 10.96
C ASP A 23 -0.58 1.95 9.53
N GLU A 24 -0.43 0.97 8.66
CA GLU A 24 -0.73 1.07 7.22
C GLU A 24 -1.83 0.08 6.81
N ILE A 25 -2.55 0.39 5.73
CA ILE A 25 -3.55 -0.53 5.17
C ILE A 25 -2.87 -1.46 4.16
N LEU A 26 -2.96 -2.78 4.39
CA LEU A 26 -2.50 -3.77 3.42
C LEU A 26 -3.51 -3.90 2.27
N LEU A 27 -3.14 -3.39 1.09
CA LEU A 27 -3.99 -3.44 -0.10
C LEU A 27 -3.86 -4.75 -0.86
N ALA A 28 -2.68 -5.35 -0.86
CA ALA A 28 -2.37 -6.64 -1.47
C ALA A 28 -1.17 -7.22 -0.70
N PRO A 29 -0.81 -8.51 -0.86
CA PRO A 29 0.34 -9.06 -0.16
C PRO A 29 1.62 -8.23 -0.34
N ASP A 30 1.80 -7.58 -1.48
CA ASP A 30 2.97 -6.79 -1.85
C ASP A 30 2.70 -5.27 -1.88
N MET A 31 1.56 -4.79 -1.36
CA MET A 31 1.20 -3.37 -1.43
C MET A 31 0.66 -2.82 -0.11
N VAL A 32 1.16 -1.65 0.27
CA VAL A 32 0.65 -0.87 1.41
C VAL A 32 0.15 0.49 0.97
N LEU A 33 -0.85 1.01 1.68
CA LEU A 33 -1.41 2.33 1.50
C LEU A 33 -1.13 3.20 2.74
N GLU A 34 -0.34 4.25 2.51
CA GLU A 34 -0.07 5.36 3.43
C GLU A 34 -1.03 6.51 3.09
N SER A 35 -2.03 6.72 3.95
CA SER A 35 -2.98 7.82 3.79
C SER A 35 -2.42 9.09 4.42
N THR A 36 -2.07 10.09 3.61
CA THR A 36 -1.70 11.43 4.10
C THR A 36 -2.86 12.41 3.98
N GLU A 37 -2.75 13.60 4.60
CA GLU A 37 -3.77 14.66 4.50
C GLU A 37 -3.91 15.23 3.09
N GLU A 38 -2.83 15.18 2.30
CA GLU A 38 -2.81 15.71 0.93
C GLU A 38 -3.24 14.64 -0.07
N GLU A 39 -2.59 13.46 -0.05
CA GLU A 39 -2.86 12.38 -0.99
C GLU A 39 -2.55 10.98 -0.42
N PRO A 40 -3.24 9.92 -0.87
CA PRO A 40 -2.84 8.54 -0.59
C PRO A 40 -1.57 8.14 -1.36
N PHE A 41 -0.60 7.56 -0.67
CA PHE A 41 0.61 6.98 -1.24
C PHE A 41 0.51 5.46 -1.21
N ILE A 42 0.79 4.82 -2.35
CA ILE A 42 0.84 3.36 -2.43
C ILE A 42 2.28 2.95 -2.65
N PHE A 43 2.77 2.00 -1.85
CA PHE A 43 4.11 1.44 -1.99
C PHE A 43 4.04 -0.02 -2.42
N LEU A 44 4.87 -0.36 -3.42
CA LEU A 44 5.16 -1.74 -3.77
C LEU A 44 6.33 -2.22 -2.91
N LEU A 45 6.09 -3.30 -2.17
CA LEU A 45 7.09 -3.92 -1.31
C LEU A 45 7.99 -4.85 -2.11
N ASP A 46 9.27 -4.91 -1.73
CA ASP A 46 10.21 -5.89 -2.31
C ASP A 46 9.82 -7.33 -1.98
N TYR A 47 9.21 -7.53 -0.81
CA TYR A 47 8.77 -8.84 -0.33
C TYR A 47 7.31 -8.79 0.11
N PRO A 48 6.50 -9.78 -0.29
CA PRO A 48 5.11 -9.83 0.12
C PRO A 48 4.97 -10.18 1.61
N VAL A 49 4.00 -9.53 2.25
CA VAL A 49 3.53 -9.77 3.60
C VAL A 49 2.84 -11.13 3.68
N LYS A 50 3.17 -11.89 4.72
CA LYS A 50 2.63 -13.22 5.03
C LYS A 50 1.65 -13.16 6.21
N GLU A 51 0.75 -14.13 6.28
CA GLU A 51 -0.32 -14.15 7.28
C GLU A 51 0.19 -14.20 8.74
N ASP A 52 1.34 -14.83 8.97
CA ASP A 52 1.95 -15.05 10.28
C ASP A 52 2.78 -13.86 10.79
N GLN A 53 2.97 -12.81 9.98
CA GLN A 53 3.76 -11.64 10.37
C GLN A 53 2.96 -10.69 11.27
N SER A 54 3.59 -10.19 12.34
CA SER A 54 3.00 -9.19 13.25
C SER A 54 3.45 -7.76 12.93
N PHE A 55 4.57 -7.61 12.24
CA PHE A 55 5.16 -6.35 11.78
C PHE A 55 5.89 -6.61 10.45
N VAL A 56 6.07 -5.55 9.67
CA VAL A 56 6.82 -5.58 8.42
C VAL A 56 7.90 -4.50 8.47
N TYR A 57 9.14 -4.89 8.22
CA TYR A 57 10.24 -3.94 8.03
C TYR A 57 10.29 -3.57 6.55
N ILE A 58 10.27 -2.27 6.30
CA ILE A 58 10.26 -1.73 4.94
C ILE A 58 11.46 -0.82 4.80
N ASP A 59 12.23 -1.05 3.74
CA ASP A 59 13.27 -0.16 3.27
C ASP A 59 12.65 0.74 2.20
N ARG A 60 12.56 2.05 2.47
CA ARG A 60 11.90 3.00 1.56
C ARG A 60 12.77 3.32 0.36
N GLU A 61 14.09 3.12 0.43
CA GLU A 61 14.99 3.31 -0.71
C GLU A 61 14.72 2.27 -1.81
N THR A 62 14.45 1.03 -1.42
CA THR A 62 14.25 -0.06 -2.37
C THR A 62 12.79 -0.20 -2.83
N CYS A 63 11.83 0.23 -2.00
CA CYS A 63 10.42 0.22 -2.36
C CYS A 63 10.08 1.25 -3.44
N LYS A 64 9.34 0.83 -4.47
CA LYS A 64 8.89 1.72 -5.53
C LYS A 64 7.55 2.34 -5.17
N ARG A 65 7.49 3.68 -5.16
CA ARG A 65 6.22 4.41 -5.05
C ARG A 65 5.38 4.16 -6.31
N PHE A 66 4.18 3.65 -6.11
CA PHE A 66 3.16 3.51 -7.14
C PHE A 66 2.15 4.64 -6.96
N TYR A 67 1.93 5.43 -8.00
CA TYR A 67 0.93 6.48 -7.99
C TYR A 67 -0.29 6.03 -8.79
N ALA A 68 -1.45 6.05 -8.15
CA ALA A 68 -2.74 5.91 -8.81
C ALA A 68 -3.67 6.99 -8.28
N GLU A 69 -4.28 7.74 -9.18
CA GLU A 69 -5.26 8.77 -8.86
C GLU A 69 -6.65 8.13 -8.75
N PHE A 70 -7.35 8.39 -7.64
CA PHE A 70 -8.68 7.89 -7.38
C PHE A 70 -9.71 8.91 -7.88
N LEU A 71 -10.28 8.68 -9.06
CA LEU A 71 -11.12 9.69 -9.71
C LEU A 71 -12.55 9.81 -9.15
N ASP A 72 -13.10 8.78 -8.51
CA ASP A 72 -14.36 8.83 -7.73
C ASP A 72 -14.77 7.40 -7.35
N SER A 73 -14.27 6.84 -6.23
CA SER A 73 -14.64 5.45 -5.91
C SER A 73 -14.62 5.13 -4.43
N GLU A 74 -15.74 4.59 -3.94
CA GLU A 74 -15.78 3.76 -2.75
C GLU A 74 -14.87 2.54 -2.98
N MET A 75 -13.75 2.48 -2.27
CA MET A 75 -12.81 1.35 -2.35
C MET A 75 -13.41 0.11 -1.69
N ASP A 76 -13.62 -0.95 -2.47
CA ASP A 76 -13.92 -2.28 -1.92
C ASP A 76 -12.65 -2.87 -1.29
N LEU A 77 -12.43 -2.54 -0.03
CA LEU A 77 -11.26 -2.98 0.74
C LEU A 77 -11.20 -4.51 0.91
N ASP A 78 -12.33 -5.22 0.89
CA ASP A 78 -12.30 -6.68 1.02
C ASP A 78 -11.85 -7.35 -0.28
N TRP A 79 -12.23 -6.81 -1.45
CA TRP A 79 -11.65 -7.24 -2.73
C TRP A 79 -10.17 -6.92 -2.82
N LEU A 80 -9.76 -5.69 -2.47
CA LEU A 80 -8.37 -5.24 -2.56
C LEU A 80 -7.45 -6.20 -1.81
N THR A 81 -7.73 -6.46 -0.53
CA THR A 81 -6.88 -7.31 0.34
C THR A 81 -6.66 -8.74 -0.16
N LYS A 82 -7.45 -9.22 -1.12
CA LYS A 82 -7.37 -10.56 -1.71
C LYS A 82 -6.88 -10.53 -3.18
N ALA A 83 -6.78 -9.35 -3.77
CA ALA A 83 -6.38 -9.14 -5.14
C ALA A 83 -4.85 -9.19 -5.27
N SER A 84 -4.38 -9.76 -6.37
CA SER A 84 -2.98 -9.58 -6.80
C SER A 84 -2.74 -8.14 -7.26
N PHE A 85 -1.47 -7.70 -7.24
CA PHE A 85 -1.04 -6.42 -7.81
C PHE A 85 -1.69 -6.13 -9.19
N LEU A 86 -1.63 -7.09 -10.12
CA LEU A 86 -2.22 -6.91 -11.46
C LEU A 86 -3.74 -6.74 -11.44
N GLN A 87 -4.43 -7.37 -10.50
CA GLN A 87 -5.88 -7.21 -10.33
C GLN A 87 -6.20 -5.83 -9.74
N VAL A 88 -5.43 -5.38 -8.76
CA VAL A 88 -5.53 -4.03 -8.16
C VAL A 88 -5.33 -2.97 -9.25
N VAL A 89 -4.24 -3.05 -10.01
CA VAL A 89 -3.96 -2.14 -11.15
C VAL A 89 -5.05 -2.18 -12.21
N ARG A 90 -5.56 -3.37 -12.57
CA ARG A 90 -6.67 -3.50 -13.54
C ARG A 90 -7.99 -2.99 -13.01
N GLY A 91 -8.23 -3.08 -11.70
CA GLY A 91 -9.40 -2.49 -11.06
C GLY A 91 -9.34 -0.98 -11.15
N PHE A 92 -8.20 -0.39 -10.79
CA PHE A 92 -7.98 1.05 -10.88
C PHE A 92 -8.04 1.57 -12.33
N ALA A 93 -7.43 0.87 -13.29
CA ALA A 93 -7.42 1.29 -14.69
C ALA A 93 -8.80 1.22 -15.38
N LYS A 94 -9.78 0.51 -14.81
CA LYS A 94 -11.11 0.36 -15.41
C LYS A 94 -12.07 1.50 -15.06
N GLY A 95 -11.71 2.39 -14.13
CA GLY A 95 -12.61 3.44 -13.64
C GLY A 95 -13.89 2.89 -12.97
N PRO A 96 -14.74 3.75 -12.39
CA PRO A 96 -16.00 3.31 -11.81
C PRO A 96 -16.82 2.57 -12.88
N ARG A 97 -17.22 1.33 -12.58
CA ARG A 97 -18.19 0.61 -13.42
C ARG A 97 -19.50 1.40 -13.36
N GLU A 98 -19.85 2.07 -14.45
CA GLU A 98 -21.22 2.52 -14.67
C GLU A 98 -22.15 1.32 -14.46
N LYS A 99 -23.10 1.48 -13.52
CA LYS A 99 -24.11 0.47 -13.19
C LYS A 99 -25.09 0.29 -14.34
#